data_AF-D9CI88-F1
#
_entry.id   AF-D9CI88-F1
#
_cell.length_a   1.000
_cell.length_b   1.000
_cell.length_c   1.000
_cell.angle_alpha   90.00
_cell.angle_beta   90.00
_cell.angle_gamma   90.00
#
_symmetry.space_group_name_H-M   'P 1'
#
loop_
_entity.id
_entity.type
_entity.pdbx_description
1 polymer ?
#
loop_
_entity_poly.entity_id
_entity_poly.type
_entity_poly.pdbx_seq_one_letter_code
_entity_poly.pdbx_strand_id
1 'polypeptide(L)'
;GPIDFQVREPAHPLFANLPNTNVAIELQVAQEYLGQQCHLVYLPPLWDTVLNFDMRVDNQSSLVKDIITGKRFNRPLGGSAAVVNIGTNDTWLGSHLAMSNLYAYGRLAWDWSLKPDDILQDWTRLTFSRDKTVIDTITQMSMESWPAYENYSGNLGEQTLNDILYTHFGPGPQTLDNTPWGQWTRA
;
A
#
# COMPACT_ATOMS: atom_id res chain seq x y z
N GLY A 1 7.86 1.51 -3.00
CA GLY A 1 8.46 2.56 -3.84
C GLY A 1 9.83 2.07 -4.22
N PRO A 2 10.89 2.90 -4.15
CA PRO A 2 12.26 2.49 -4.45
C PRO A 2 13.00 1.81 -3.30
N ILE A 3 12.40 1.70 -2.10
CA ILE A 3 13.05 1.09 -0.93
C ILE A 3 12.44 -0.29 -0.64
N ASP A 4 11.44 -0.38 0.23
CA ASP A 4 10.92 -1.66 0.73
C ASP A 4 9.62 -1.46 1.51
N PHE A 5 8.51 -1.21 0.78
CA PHE A 5 7.14 -1.15 1.32
C PHE A 5 6.93 -0.32 2.61
N GLN A 6 7.73 0.74 2.81
CA GLN A 6 7.65 1.56 4.02
C GLN A 6 6.30 2.28 4.13
N VAL A 7 6.00 2.81 5.33
CA VAL A 7 4.72 3.47 5.66
C VAL A 7 4.33 4.59 4.68
N ARG A 8 5.32 5.25 4.08
CA ARG A 8 5.18 6.09 2.91
C ARG A 8 6.46 6.05 2.09
N GLU A 9 6.32 5.90 0.78
CA GLU A 9 7.41 6.06 -0.18
C GLU A 9 6.93 6.82 -1.42
N PRO A 10 7.82 7.53 -2.13
CA PRO A 10 7.49 8.06 -3.45
C PRO A 10 7.26 6.92 -4.45
N ALA A 11 6.54 7.23 -5.53
CA ALA A 11 6.41 6.33 -6.67
C ALA A 11 7.79 5.97 -7.25
N HIS A 12 7.99 4.71 -7.64
CA HIS A 12 9.29 4.24 -8.07
C HIS A 12 9.70 4.90 -9.40
N PRO A 13 10.91 5.53 -9.49
CA PRO A 13 11.35 6.20 -10.71
C PRO A 13 11.42 5.33 -11.97
N LEU A 14 11.52 4.00 -11.84
CA LEU A 14 11.55 3.09 -12.99
C LEU A 14 10.28 3.16 -13.84
N PHE A 15 9.13 3.52 -13.25
CA PHE A 15 7.90 3.70 -14.02
C PHE A 15 8.02 4.79 -15.09
N ALA A 16 8.85 5.81 -14.87
CA ALA A 16 9.11 6.86 -15.85
C ALA A 16 10.21 6.53 -16.86
N ASN A 17 11.08 5.55 -16.56
CA ASN A 17 12.36 5.38 -17.25
C ASN A 17 12.47 4.11 -18.09
N LEU A 18 11.40 3.31 -18.17
CA LEU A 18 11.39 2.04 -18.92
C LEU A 18 10.39 2.03 -20.10
N PRO A 19 10.34 3.05 -20.99
CA PRO A 19 9.26 3.23 -21.97
C PRO A 19 8.97 1.98 -22.82
N ASN A 20 10.01 1.24 -23.21
CA ASN A 20 9.93 0.09 -24.12
C ASN A 20 9.89 -1.28 -23.42
N THR A 21 9.70 -1.33 -22.10
CA THR A 21 9.68 -2.58 -21.32
C THR A 21 8.35 -2.74 -20.62
N ASN A 22 7.73 -3.92 -20.71
CA ASN A 22 6.53 -4.24 -19.92
C ASN A 22 6.86 -4.16 -18.43
N VAL A 23 5.98 -3.56 -17.64
CA VAL A 23 6.16 -3.41 -16.18
C VAL A 23 4.90 -3.82 -15.45
N ALA A 24 5.07 -4.31 -14.23
CA ALA A 24 4.01 -4.47 -13.27
C ALA A 24 4.41 -3.77 -11.97
N ILE A 25 3.43 -3.33 -11.17
CA ILE A 25 3.67 -2.85 -9.82
C ILE A 25 3.56 -4.01 -8.81
N GLU A 26 4.47 -4.05 -7.86
CA GLU A 26 4.32 -4.93 -6.69
C GLU A 26 3.82 -4.11 -5.50
N LEU A 27 2.79 -4.62 -4.81
CA LEU A 27 2.22 -4.04 -3.61
C LEU A 27 2.32 -5.04 -2.45
N GLN A 28 2.42 -4.56 -1.22
CA GLN A 28 2.38 -5.43 -0.04
C GLN A 28 0.99 -5.37 0.58
N VAL A 29 0.28 -6.50 0.62
CA VAL A 29 -0.94 -6.68 1.43
C VAL A 29 -0.56 -7.15 2.83
N ALA A 30 0.46 -8.00 2.92
CA ALA A 30 1.13 -8.30 4.18
C ALA A 30 1.67 -7.01 4.78
N GLN A 31 1.39 -6.75 6.06
CA GLN A 31 1.68 -5.47 6.69
C GLN A 31 3.05 -5.46 7.39
N GLU A 32 4.12 -5.89 6.73
CA GLU A 32 5.46 -6.02 7.34
C GLU A 32 5.92 -4.75 8.06
N TYR A 33 5.90 -3.63 7.33
CA TYR A 33 6.25 -2.28 7.80
C TYR A 33 5.02 -1.44 8.20
N LEU A 34 3.85 -2.07 8.30
CA LEU A 34 2.56 -1.42 8.53
C LEU A 34 1.79 -2.09 9.66
N GLY A 35 2.51 -2.56 10.68
CA GLY A 35 1.94 -3.03 11.95
C GLY A 35 1.47 -4.49 11.96
N GLN A 36 1.89 -5.29 10.99
CA GLN A 36 1.83 -6.77 10.99
C GLN A 36 0.44 -7.36 11.28
N GLN A 37 -0.60 -6.68 10.82
CA GLN A 37 -2.01 -6.98 11.10
C GLN A 37 -2.41 -6.94 12.60
N CYS A 38 -1.49 -6.58 13.50
CA CYS A 38 -1.77 -6.19 14.88
C CYS A 38 -2.37 -4.78 14.95
N HIS A 39 -1.99 -3.92 14.00
CA HIS A 39 -2.55 -2.59 13.83
C HIS A 39 -3.57 -2.60 12.68
N LEU A 40 -4.67 -1.87 12.87
CA LEU A 40 -5.59 -1.57 11.77
C LEU A 40 -4.87 -0.61 10.82
N VAL A 41 -4.63 -1.06 9.58
CA VAL A 41 -4.17 -0.22 8.48
C VAL A 41 -4.88 -0.66 7.21
N TYR A 42 -5.77 0.19 6.70
CA TYR A 42 -6.37 0.04 5.40
C TYR A 42 -5.42 0.65 4.35
N LEU A 43 -4.90 -0.20 3.48
CA LEU A 43 -3.82 0.11 2.54
C LEU A 43 -4.26 0.86 1.28
N PRO A 44 -5.50 0.72 0.76
CA PRO A 44 -5.90 1.37 -0.49
C PRO A 44 -5.74 2.89 -0.53
N PRO A 45 -5.96 3.68 0.55
CA PRO A 45 -5.60 5.09 0.55
C PRO A 45 -4.12 5.36 0.27
N LEU A 46 -3.20 4.57 0.83
CA LEU A 46 -1.77 4.66 0.51
C LEU A 46 -1.53 4.33 -0.97
N TRP A 47 -2.07 3.22 -1.46
CA TRP A 47 -1.89 2.82 -2.86
C TRP A 47 -2.47 3.85 -3.84
N ASP A 48 -3.60 4.47 -3.50
CA ASP A 48 -4.24 5.51 -4.32
C ASP A 48 -3.30 6.73 -4.51
N THR A 49 -2.52 7.09 -3.48
CA THR A 49 -1.51 8.16 -3.62
C THR A 49 -0.41 7.80 -4.63
N VAL A 50 0.00 6.54 -4.69
CA VAL A 50 1.01 6.05 -5.63
C VAL A 50 0.43 5.92 -7.02
N LEU A 51 -0.75 5.32 -7.16
CA LEU A 51 -1.41 5.04 -8.44
C LEU A 51 -1.79 6.32 -9.20
N ASN A 52 -2.16 7.38 -8.47
CA ASN A 52 -2.50 8.68 -9.05
C ASN A 52 -1.32 9.66 -9.08
N PHE A 53 -0.10 9.24 -8.72
CA PHE A 53 1.07 10.07 -8.88
C PHE A 53 1.37 10.26 -10.37
N ASP A 54 1.41 11.52 -10.84
CA ASP A 54 1.76 11.86 -12.21
C ASP A 54 3.27 11.97 -12.38
N MET A 55 3.87 11.02 -13.10
CA MET A 55 5.31 10.99 -13.36
C MET A 55 5.76 12.04 -14.40
N ARG A 56 4.84 12.72 -15.09
CA ARG A 56 5.12 13.81 -16.05
C ARG A 56 6.11 13.45 -17.17
N VAL A 57 6.15 12.19 -17.61
CA VAL A 57 7.06 11.73 -18.68
C VAL A 57 6.80 12.50 -19.97
N ASP A 58 7.86 13.03 -20.57
CA ASP A 58 7.83 13.94 -21.74
C ASP A 58 6.92 15.16 -21.54
N ASN A 59 6.80 15.64 -20.30
CA ASN A 59 5.90 16.73 -19.90
C ASN A 59 4.42 16.45 -20.23
N GLN A 60 4.02 15.17 -20.24
CA GLN A 60 2.64 14.71 -20.43
C GLN A 60 2.13 13.95 -19.21
N SER A 61 0.81 13.94 -19.01
CA SER A 61 0.18 13.19 -17.92
C SER A 61 0.55 11.71 -18.02
N SER A 62 1.14 11.18 -16.97
CA SER A 62 1.74 9.86 -16.88
C SER A 62 1.49 9.28 -15.49
N LEU A 63 0.21 9.10 -15.16
CA LEU A 63 -0.20 8.50 -13.88
C LEU A 63 0.40 7.09 -13.78
N VAL A 64 0.89 6.71 -12.59
CA VAL A 64 1.44 5.37 -12.37
C VAL A 64 0.46 4.29 -12.81
N LYS A 65 -0.85 4.43 -12.52
CA LYS A 65 -1.88 3.48 -12.98
C LYS A 65 -1.98 3.34 -14.51
N ASP A 66 -1.78 4.42 -15.28
CA ASP A 66 -1.78 4.36 -16.75
C ASP A 66 -0.46 3.74 -17.27
N ILE A 67 0.64 3.86 -16.53
CA ILE A 67 1.93 3.24 -16.87
C ILE A 67 1.89 1.72 -16.65
N ILE A 68 1.42 1.29 -15.48
CA ILE A 68 1.42 -0.12 -15.08
C ILE A 68 0.39 -0.94 -15.87
N THR A 69 -0.67 -0.30 -16.38
CA THR A 69 -1.63 -0.94 -17.30
C THR A 69 -1.15 -0.97 -18.75
N GLY A 70 0.02 -0.38 -19.04
CA GLY A 70 0.59 -0.26 -20.38
C GLY A 70 0.00 0.85 -21.24
N LYS A 71 -1.10 1.47 -20.81
CA LYS A 71 -1.85 2.50 -21.56
C LYS A 71 -1.01 3.72 -21.92
N ARG A 72 -0.17 4.22 -21.00
CA ARG A 72 0.67 5.42 -21.24
C ARG A 72 1.70 5.24 -22.35
N PHE A 73 2.26 4.03 -22.50
CA PHE A 73 3.36 3.73 -23.42
C PHE A 73 2.99 2.72 -24.52
N ASN A 74 1.69 2.40 -24.66
CA ASN A 74 1.17 1.40 -25.59
C ASN A 74 1.89 0.04 -25.51
N ARG A 75 2.15 -0.42 -24.27
CA ARG A 75 2.81 -1.69 -24.03
C ARG A 75 1.82 -2.84 -24.14
N PRO A 76 2.21 -4.00 -24.71
CA PRO A 76 1.31 -5.14 -24.87
C PRO A 76 0.94 -5.81 -23.56
N LEU A 77 1.77 -5.68 -22.52
CA LEU A 77 1.53 -6.23 -21.20
C LEU A 77 1.77 -5.19 -20.11
N GLY A 78 1.00 -5.31 -19.05
CA GLY A 78 1.09 -4.56 -17.81
C GLY A 78 0.37 -5.31 -16.70
N GLY A 79 0.47 -4.84 -15.46
CA GLY A 79 -0.32 -5.40 -14.38
C GLY A 79 0.20 -5.06 -12.99
N SER A 80 -0.15 -5.93 -12.04
CA SER A 80 0.31 -5.87 -10.67
C SER A 80 0.52 -7.26 -10.08
N ALA A 81 1.31 -7.31 -9.03
CA ALA A 81 1.39 -8.41 -8.09
C ALA A 81 1.15 -7.87 -6.67
N ALA A 82 0.71 -8.74 -5.77
CA ALA A 82 0.66 -8.42 -4.35
C ALA A 82 1.27 -9.54 -3.51
N VAL A 83 2.11 -9.14 -2.55
CA VAL A 83 2.59 -10.01 -1.49
C VAL A 83 1.48 -10.15 -0.45
N VAL A 84 0.87 -11.33 -0.40
CA VAL A 84 -0.19 -11.68 0.55
C VAL A 84 0.37 -12.67 1.58
N ASN A 85 -0.10 -12.59 2.83
CA ASN A 85 0.35 -13.46 3.93
C ASN A 85 -0.81 -14.23 4.57
N ILE A 86 -1.70 -14.77 3.73
CA ILE A 86 -2.75 -15.68 4.20
C ILE A 86 -2.09 -16.85 4.95
N GLY A 87 -2.58 -17.11 6.16
CA GLY A 87 -2.19 -18.23 7.00
C GLY A 87 -3.36 -19.15 7.31
N THR A 88 -3.15 -20.05 8.26
CA THR A 88 -4.13 -21.06 8.68
C THR A 88 -5.04 -20.61 9.82
N ASN A 89 -4.99 -19.33 10.23
CA ASN A 89 -5.88 -18.81 11.27
C ASN A 89 -7.29 -18.57 10.72
N ASP A 90 -8.30 -18.54 11.60
CA ASP A 90 -9.70 -18.42 11.19
C ASP A 90 -10.02 -17.07 10.50
N THR A 91 -9.18 -16.06 10.76
CA THR A 91 -9.27 -14.74 10.12
C THR A 91 -8.53 -14.65 8.79
N TRP A 92 -7.81 -15.71 8.39
CA TRP A 92 -6.90 -15.84 7.26
C TRP A 92 -5.69 -14.88 7.29
N LEU A 93 -5.88 -13.62 7.65
CA LEU A 93 -4.84 -12.58 7.69
C LEU A 93 -4.51 -12.09 9.11
N GLY A 94 -4.93 -12.78 10.16
CA GLY A 94 -4.66 -12.39 11.55
C GLY A 94 -5.70 -11.43 12.13
N SER A 95 -6.21 -10.49 11.33
CA SER A 95 -7.28 -9.56 11.71
C SER A 95 -8.45 -9.62 10.73
N HIS A 96 -9.68 -9.62 11.25
CA HIS A 96 -10.89 -9.57 10.41
C HIS A 96 -10.90 -8.36 9.47
N LEU A 97 -10.39 -7.21 9.93
CA LEU A 97 -10.33 -5.99 9.12
C LEU A 97 -9.22 -6.03 8.06
N ALA A 98 -8.14 -6.80 8.27
CA ALA A 98 -7.06 -6.93 7.29
C ALA A 98 -7.50 -7.63 5.99
N MET A 99 -8.56 -8.46 6.06
CA MET A 99 -9.18 -9.07 4.86
C MET A 99 -9.72 -8.04 3.86
N SER A 100 -10.03 -6.82 4.32
CA SER A 100 -10.41 -5.72 3.42
C SER A 100 -9.28 -5.32 2.47
N ASN A 101 -8.01 -5.47 2.87
CA ASN A 101 -6.86 -5.14 2.03
C ASN A 101 -6.69 -6.13 0.87
N LEU A 102 -6.86 -7.43 1.13
CA LEU A 102 -6.83 -8.46 0.08
C LEU A 102 -8.00 -8.29 -0.89
N TYR A 103 -9.20 -8.04 -0.36
CA TYR A 103 -10.38 -7.75 -1.18
C TYR A 103 -10.15 -6.53 -2.06
N ALA A 104 -9.61 -5.45 -1.48
CA ALA A 104 -9.34 -4.23 -2.21
C ALA A 104 -8.27 -4.39 -3.29
N TYR A 105 -7.19 -5.13 -3.01
CA TYR A 105 -6.21 -5.47 -4.04
C TYR A 105 -6.88 -6.20 -5.22
N GLY A 106 -7.72 -7.21 -4.96
CA GLY A 106 -8.43 -7.92 -6.02
C GLY A 106 -9.34 -7.01 -6.85
N ARG A 107 -10.04 -6.06 -6.21
CA ARG A 107 -10.88 -5.06 -6.88
C ARG A 107 -10.04 -4.09 -7.72
N LEU A 108 -8.93 -3.59 -7.20
CA LEU A 108 -8.04 -2.65 -7.89
C LEU A 108 -7.29 -3.30 -9.06
N ALA A 109 -6.83 -4.54 -8.89
CA ALA A 109 -6.20 -5.31 -9.97
C ALA A 109 -7.14 -5.52 -11.17
N TRP A 110 -8.45 -5.48 -10.93
CA TRP A 110 -9.48 -5.49 -11.97
C TRP A 110 -9.75 -4.09 -12.55
N ASP A 111 -9.90 -3.08 -11.69
CA ASP A 111 -10.16 -1.69 -12.10
C ASP A 111 -9.46 -0.68 -11.17
N TRP A 112 -8.37 -0.08 -11.67
CA TRP A 112 -7.55 0.91 -10.98
C TRP A 112 -8.19 2.30 -10.86
N SER A 113 -9.43 2.48 -11.32
CA SER A 113 -10.19 3.72 -11.14
C SER A 113 -11.11 3.72 -9.92
N LEU A 114 -11.29 2.56 -9.27
CA LEU A 114 -12.14 2.41 -8.10
C LEU A 114 -11.59 3.20 -6.91
N LYS A 115 -12.49 3.81 -6.13
CA LYS A 115 -12.12 4.57 -4.94
C LYS A 115 -11.99 3.67 -3.72
N PRO A 116 -11.01 3.93 -2.82
CA PRO A 116 -10.85 3.17 -1.58
C PRO A 116 -12.11 3.07 -0.71
N ASP A 117 -12.87 4.16 -0.55
CA ASP A 117 -14.08 4.20 0.26
C ASP A 117 -15.21 3.34 -0.31
N ASP A 118 -15.43 3.38 -1.63
CA ASP A 118 -16.42 2.56 -2.32
C ASP A 118 -16.12 1.05 -2.19
N ILE A 119 -14.84 0.68 -2.35
CA ILE A 119 -14.39 -0.72 -2.19
C ILE A 119 -14.65 -1.20 -0.76
N LEU A 120 -14.30 -0.37 0.23
CA LEU A 120 -14.43 -0.73 1.63
C LEU A 120 -15.89 -0.89 2.05
N GLN A 121 -16.76 0.04 1.64
CA GLN A 121 -18.20 -0.06 1.94
C GLN A 121 -18.82 -1.34 1.37
N ASP A 122 -18.42 -1.75 0.16
CA ASP A 122 -18.90 -3.00 -0.44
C ASP A 122 -18.39 -4.23 0.32
N TRP A 123 -17.10 -4.24 0.69
CA TRP A 123 -16.53 -5.30 1.53
C TRP A 123 -17.24 -5.41 2.88
N THR A 124 -17.45 -4.29 3.58
CA THR A 124 -18.14 -4.26 4.88
C THR A 124 -19.55 -4.82 4.80
N ARG A 125 -20.28 -4.55 3.71
CA ARG A 125 -21.62 -5.12 3.44
C ARG A 125 -21.61 -6.63 3.28
N LEU A 126 -20.56 -7.17 2.66
CA LEU A 126 -20.40 -8.61 2.42
C LEU A 126 -19.90 -9.35 3.66
N THR A 127 -19.13 -8.69 4.52
CA THR A 127 -18.43 -9.32 5.64
C THR A 127 -19.13 -9.15 6.99
N PHE A 128 -19.67 -7.97 7.28
CA PHE A 128 -20.20 -7.66 8.61
C PHE A 128 -21.70 -7.38 8.62
N SER A 129 -22.16 -6.36 7.90
CA SER A 129 -23.55 -5.93 7.96
C SER A 129 -23.92 -4.96 6.85
N ARG A 130 -25.20 -4.94 6.49
CA ARG A 130 -25.79 -3.92 5.61
C ARG A 130 -26.31 -2.69 6.38
N ASP A 131 -26.22 -2.71 7.71
CA ASP A 131 -26.58 -1.57 8.55
C ASP A 131 -25.67 -0.38 8.28
N LYS A 132 -26.27 0.79 8.04
CA LYS A 132 -25.54 2.00 7.66
C LYS A 132 -24.56 2.46 8.75
N THR A 133 -24.92 2.32 10.02
CA THR A 133 -24.05 2.71 11.14
C THR A 133 -22.79 1.86 11.16
N VAL A 134 -22.91 0.55 10.91
CA VAL A 134 -21.76 -0.36 10.85
C VAL A 134 -20.85 -0.03 9.66
N ILE A 135 -21.45 0.20 8.48
CA ILE A 135 -20.71 0.56 7.26
C ILE A 135 -19.95 1.87 7.47
N ASP A 136 -20.63 2.92 7.91
CA ASP A 136 -20.06 4.25 8.09
C ASP A 136 -18.93 4.21 9.15
N THR A 137 -19.13 3.46 10.25
CA THR A 137 -18.14 3.33 11.33
C THR A 137 -16.86 2.63 10.87
N ILE A 138 -16.98 1.47 10.21
CA ILE A 138 -15.82 0.73 9.70
C ILE A 138 -15.12 1.55 8.62
N THR A 139 -15.88 2.18 7.73
CA THR A 139 -15.32 3.01 6.65
C THR A 139 -14.49 4.16 7.22
N GLN A 140 -15.03 4.89 8.20
CA GLN A 140 -14.32 5.99 8.84
C GLN A 140 -13.01 5.50 9.50
N MET A 141 -13.10 4.50 10.39
CA MET A 141 -11.94 3.97 11.11
C MET A 141 -10.84 3.51 10.15
N SER A 142 -11.19 2.77 9.11
CA SER A 142 -10.24 2.26 8.13
C SER A 142 -9.64 3.37 7.26
N MET A 143 -10.42 4.33 6.77
CA MET A 143 -9.88 5.43 5.96
C MET A 143 -8.92 6.33 6.75
N GLU A 144 -9.13 6.49 8.06
CA GLU A 144 -8.26 7.24 8.96
C GLU A 144 -7.03 6.44 9.44
N SER A 145 -7.03 5.11 9.25
CA SER A 145 -6.06 4.22 9.89
C SER A 145 -4.63 4.35 9.38
N TRP A 146 -4.41 4.55 8.07
CA TRP A 146 -3.05 4.74 7.53
C TRP A 146 -2.43 6.07 7.97
N PRO A 147 -3.09 7.23 7.83
CA PRO A 147 -2.57 8.48 8.39
C PRO A 147 -2.32 8.39 9.89
N ALA A 148 -3.18 7.69 10.64
CA ALA A 148 -2.95 7.43 12.05
C ALA A 148 -1.67 6.63 12.29
N TYR A 149 -1.45 5.52 11.57
CA TYR A 149 -0.24 4.70 11.67
C TYR A 149 1.02 5.49 11.33
N GLU A 150 1.01 6.21 10.20
CA GLU A 150 2.13 7.05 9.76
C GLU A 150 2.53 8.08 10.81
N ASN A 151 1.56 8.73 11.45
CA ASN A 151 1.82 9.78 12.43
C ASN A 151 2.61 9.32 13.67
N TYR A 152 2.62 8.02 14.00
CA TYR A 152 3.37 7.50 15.14
C TYR A 152 4.47 6.50 14.79
N SER A 153 4.59 6.04 13.55
CA SER A 153 5.67 5.12 13.13
C SER A 153 6.82 5.87 12.47
N GLY A 154 6.55 6.66 11.43
CA GLY A 154 7.54 7.37 10.63
C GLY A 154 6.85 8.40 9.75
N ASN A 155 7.17 9.67 9.95
CA ASN A 155 6.47 10.79 9.33
C ASN A 155 7.42 11.65 8.49
N LEU A 156 6.84 12.56 7.69
CA LEU A 156 7.58 13.48 6.80
C LEU A 156 8.35 12.80 5.65
N GLY A 157 7.99 11.56 5.32
CA GLY A 157 8.63 10.80 4.24
C GLY A 157 9.90 10.06 4.68
N GLU A 158 10.22 10.09 5.98
CA GLU A 158 11.11 9.10 6.57
C GLU A 158 10.46 7.71 6.54
N GLN A 159 11.29 6.68 6.55
CA GLN A 159 10.86 5.27 6.56
C GLN A 159 10.05 4.93 7.82
N THR A 160 9.56 3.70 7.99
CA THR A 160 8.69 3.32 9.14
C THR A 160 9.36 3.48 10.53
N LEU A 161 10.68 3.75 10.60
CA LEU A 161 11.49 3.88 11.83
C LEU A 161 11.35 2.71 12.81
N ASN A 162 11.08 1.52 12.27
CA ASN A 162 10.95 0.29 13.02
C ASN A 162 12.31 -0.38 13.27
N ASP A 163 12.32 -1.44 14.08
CA ASP A 163 13.49 -2.31 14.23
C ASP A 163 13.74 -3.12 12.95
N ILE A 164 14.69 -2.68 12.13
CA ILE A 164 15.07 -3.34 10.86
C ILE A 164 16.07 -4.50 11.05
N LEU A 165 16.51 -4.79 12.29
CA LEU A 165 17.48 -5.86 12.55
C LEU A 165 16.81 -7.17 12.95
N TYR A 166 15.51 -7.15 13.26
CA TYR A 166 14.79 -8.33 13.69
C TYR A 166 13.44 -8.50 13.00
N THR A 167 12.32 -8.21 13.69
CA THR A 167 10.99 -8.56 13.20
C THR A 167 10.33 -7.48 12.37
N HIS A 168 10.93 -6.30 12.23
CA HIS A 168 10.29 -5.14 11.58
C HIS A 168 9.04 -4.65 12.36
N PHE A 169 8.91 -5.01 13.65
CA PHE A 169 7.79 -4.63 14.49
C PHE A 169 8.20 -3.73 15.65
N GLY A 170 7.46 -2.63 15.84
CA GLY A 170 7.72 -1.67 16.90
C GLY A 170 8.87 -0.70 16.58
N PRO A 171 9.01 0.38 17.36
CA PRO A 171 9.97 1.44 17.08
C PRO A 171 11.41 0.97 17.31
N GLY A 172 12.29 1.31 16.37
CA GLY A 172 13.72 1.03 16.44
C GLY A 172 14.55 1.96 15.54
N PRO A 173 14.36 3.30 15.60
CA PRO A 173 14.97 4.23 14.64
C PRO A 173 16.51 4.11 14.56
N GLN A 174 17.19 3.81 15.66
CA GLN A 174 18.65 3.67 15.67
C GLN A 174 19.16 2.47 14.88
N THR A 175 18.28 1.50 14.60
CA THR A 175 18.62 0.30 13.84
C THR A 175 18.76 0.58 12.35
N LEU A 176 18.25 1.72 11.87
CA LEU A 176 18.39 2.15 10.49
C LEU A 176 19.85 2.53 10.18
N ASP A 177 20.52 3.23 11.08
CA ASP A 177 21.87 3.75 10.87
C ASP A 177 22.99 2.75 11.17
N ASN A 178 24.16 2.95 10.53
CA ASN A 178 25.35 2.10 10.68
C ASN A 178 25.14 0.63 10.30
N THR A 179 24.15 0.34 9.47
CA THR A 179 23.88 -0.98 8.90
C THR A 179 24.27 -1.04 7.42
N PRO A 180 24.52 -2.25 6.85
CA PRO A 180 24.82 -2.41 5.43
C PRO A 180 23.58 -2.27 4.52
N TRP A 181 22.39 -2.03 5.06
CA TRP A 181 21.11 -2.06 4.33
C TRP A 181 20.76 -0.78 3.57
N GLY A 182 21.54 0.30 3.77
CA GLY A 182 21.35 1.55 3.03
C GLY A 182 20.11 2.36 3.39
N GLN A 183 19.41 1.99 4.47
CA GLN A 183 18.24 2.68 5.00
C GLN A 183 18.65 3.63 6.13
N TRP A 184 19.43 4.66 5.85
CA TRP A 184 20.02 5.53 6.90
C TRP A 184 19.20 6.81 7.11
N THR A 185 18.89 7.13 8.37
CA THR A 185 18.26 8.41 8.75
C THR A 185 19.27 9.54 8.87
N ARG A 186 20.51 9.21 9.26
CA ARG A 186 21.59 10.17 9.55
C ARG A 186 21.21 11.24 10.57
N ALA A 187 20.34 10.88 11.53
CA ALA A 187 19.92 11.74 12.63
C ALA A 187 21.02 12.00 13.66
#